data_AF-A0AAW2VNK2-F1
#
_entry.id   AF-A0AAW2VNK2-F1
#
_cell.length_a   1.000
_cell.length_b   1.000
_cell.length_c   1.000
_cell.angle_alpha   90.00
_cell.angle_beta   90.00
_cell.angle_gamma   90.00
#
_symmetry.space_group_name_H-M   'P 1'
#
loop_
_entity.id
_entity.type
_entity.pdbx_description
1 polymer ?
#
loop_
_entity_poly.entity_id
_entity_poly.type
_entity_poly.pdbx_seq_one_letter_code
_entity_poly.pdbx_strand_id
1 'polypeptide(L)'
;MSPERFDPDTYGANYDGYAGDIWSLGLAVLELYLGHFPYLPPGERPDWATLMCAICFGEPPTLPESASENFSSFIECCLQKDSSKRWSATQLLSHPFVSNVEDLNSV
;
A
#
# COMPACT_ATOMS: atom_id res chain seq x y z
N MET A 1 9.42 -0.20 2.17
CA MET A 1 9.55 -1.19 3.26
C MET A 1 8.32 -1.03 4.16
N SER A 2 7.78 -2.12 4.68
CA SER A 2 6.57 -2.10 5.53
C SER A 2 6.89 -1.72 6.99
N PRO A 3 5.91 -1.23 7.77
CA PRO A 3 6.12 -0.81 9.16
C PRO A 3 6.80 -1.86 10.04
N GLU A 4 6.38 -3.13 9.96
CA GLU A 4 6.94 -4.25 10.72
C GLU A 4 8.36 -4.65 10.33
N ARG A 5 8.84 -4.20 9.17
CA ARG A 5 10.25 -4.35 8.79
C ARG A 5 11.12 -3.20 9.30
N PHE A 6 10.54 -2.01 9.51
CA PHE A 6 11.23 -0.87 10.10
C PHE A 6 11.28 -0.96 11.63
N ASP A 7 10.19 -1.36 12.26
CA ASP A 7 10.05 -1.49 13.71
C ASP A 7 9.39 -2.84 14.06
N PRO A 8 10.20 -3.92 14.11
CA PRO A 8 9.71 -5.26 14.43
C PRO A 8 9.22 -5.40 15.87
N ASP A 9 9.72 -4.57 16.80
CA ASP A 9 9.33 -4.66 18.21
C ASP A 9 7.90 -4.15 18.41
N THR A 10 7.52 -3.08 17.70
CA THR A 10 6.17 -2.51 17.75
C THR A 10 5.17 -3.25 16.86
N TYR A 11 5.58 -3.66 15.65
CA TYR A 11 4.65 -4.19 14.64
C TYR A 11 4.90 -5.65 14.23
N GLY A 12 5.96 -6.29 14.72
CA GLY A 12 6.43 -7.61 14.26
C GLY A 12 5.86 -8.81 15.02
N ALA A 13 4.98 -8.61 16.01
CA ALA A 13 4.42 -9.71 16.81
C ALA A 13 3.74 -10.82 15.97
N ASN A 14 3.22 -10.47 14.80
CA ASN A 14 2.68 -11.38 13.80
C ASN A 14 3.37 -11.18 12.43
N TYR A 15 4.71 -11.29 12.41
CA TYR A 15 5.46 -11.10 11.17
C TYR A 15 5.08 -12.15 10.12
N ASP A 16 4.49 -11.67 9.02
CA ASP A 16 4.28 -12.42 7.79
C ASP A 16 4.99 -11.69 6.64
N GLY A 17 6.00 -12.34 6.06
CA GLY A 17 6.76 -11.78 4.95
C GLY A 17 5.88 -11.44 3.75
N TYR A 18 4.84 -12.25 3.49
CA TYR A 18 3.91 -12.01 2.39
C TYR A 18 3.07 -10.75 2.64
N ALA A 19 2.63 -10.50 3.88
CA ALA A 19 1.95 -9.26 4.24
C ALA A 19 2.85 -8.02 4.01
N GLY A 20 4.17 -8.15 4.18
CA GLY A 20 5.13 -7.11 3.83
C GLY A 20 5.23 -6.83 2.32
N ASP A 21 5.12 -7.88 1.50
CA ASP A 21 5.06 -7.76 0.04
C ASP A 21 3.75 -7.09 -0.41
N ILE A 22 2.62 -7.41 0.24
CA ILE A 22 1.32 -6.76 -0.02
C ILE A 22 1.37 -5.26 0.24
N TRP A 23 2.00 -4.83 1.34
CA TRP A 23 2.23 -3.41 1.62
C TRP A 23 3.04 -2.75 0.50
N SER A 24 4.12 -3.43 0.07
CA SER A 24 5.01 -2.91 -0.98
C SER A 24 4.28 -2.79 -2.32
N LEU A 25 3.39 -3.75 -2.64
CA LEU A 25 2.51 -3.69 -3.80
C LEU A 25 1.57 -2.48 -3.72
N GLY A 26 0.88 -2.30 -2.60
CA GLY A 26 -0.03 -1.16 -2.39
C GLY A 26 0.66 0.19 -2.59
N LEU A 27 1.87 0.34 -2.04
CA LEU A 27 2.68 1.55 -2.23
C LEU A 27 3.06 1.77 -3.69
N ALA A 28 3.53 0.72 -4.38
CA ALA A 28 3.94 0.83 -5.78
C ALA A 28 2.75 1.18 -6.69
N VAL A 29 1.60 0.54 -6.49
CA VAL A 29 0.38 0.83 -7.26
C VAL A 29 -0.09 2.27 -7.02
N LEU A 30 -0.05 2.73 -5.76
CA LEU A 30 -0.41 4.11 -5.41
C LEU A 30 0.58 5.12 -6.01
N GLU A 31 1.87 4.83 -5.95
CA GLU A 31 2.92 5.66 -6.56
C GLU A 31 2.74 5.80 -8.07
N LEU A 32 2.41 4.70 -8.77
CA LEU A 32 2.11 4.73 -10.19
C LEU A 32 0.88 5.60 -10.52
N TYR A 33 -0.13 5.58 -9.65
CA TYR A 33 -1.32 6.40 -9.83
C TYR A 33 -1.06 7.90 -9.57
N LEU A 34 -0.27 8.23 -8.53
CA LEU A 34 0.04 9.62 -8.17
C LEU A 34 1.18 10.22 -9.02
N GLY A 35 2.06 9.38 -9.59
CA GLY A 35 3.27 9.80 -10.30
C GLY A 35 4.44 10.18 -9.39
N HIS A 36 4.29 10.03 -8.08
CA HIS A 36 5.34 10.22 -7.07
C HIS A 36 5.08 9.36 -5.84
N PHE A 37 6.11 9.18 -5.00
CA PHE A 37 5.98 8.38 -3.79
C PHE A 37 4.97 9.01 -2.81
N PRO A 38 4.01 8.24 -2.27
CA PRO A 38 2.81 8.78 -1.62
C PRO A 38 3.04 9.41 -0.23
N TYR A 39 4.13 9.07 0.45
CA TYR A 39 4.46 9.61 1.77
C TYR A 39 5.39 10.83 1.72
N LEU A 40 5.76 11.29 0.52
CA LEU A 40 6.76 12.34 0.34
C LEU A 40 6.27 13.38 -0.67
N PRO A 41 6.64 14.66 -0.49
CA PRO A 41 6.44 15.67 -1.50
C PRO A 41 7.14 15.31 -2.83
N PRO A 42 6.56 15.67 -3.98
CA PRO A 42 7.17 15.40 -5.29
C PRO A 42 8.58 15.98 -5.40
N GLY A 43 9.54 15.16 -5.83
CA GLY A 43 10.92 15.56 -6.05
C GLY A 43 11.83 15.46 -4.81
N GLU A 44 11.29 15.10 -3.65
CA GLU A 44 12.12 14.87 -2.46
C GLU A 44 12.80 13.50 -2.46
N ARG A 45 14.01 13.47 -1.88
CA ARG A 45 14.76 12.25 -1.60
C ARG A 45 15.05 12.22 -0.10
N PRO A 46 14.18 11.59 0.70
CA PRO A 46 14.34 11.59 2.15
C PRO A 46 15.54 10.74 2.54
N ASP A 47 16.11 11.07 3.68
CA ASP A 47 16.96 10.13 4.39
C ASP A 47 16.13 8.96 4.97
N TRP A 48 16.85 7.96 5.45
CA TRP A 48 16.25 6.75 6.02
C TRP A 48 15.32 7.03 7.21
N ALA A 49 15.69 7.98 8.07
CA ALA A 49 14.95 8.27 9.30
C ALA A 49 13.61 8.94 8.98
N THR A 50 13.60 9.89 8.04
CA THR A 50 12.40 10.57 7.56
C THR A 50 11.42 9.58 6.94
N LEU A 51 11.91 8.66 6.10
CA LEU A 51 11.08 7.63 5.48
C LEU A 51 10.46 6.68 6.52
N MET A 52 11.27 6.24 7.50
CA MET A 52 10.79 5.39 8.59
C MET A 52 9.72 6.10 9.43
N CYS A 53 9.94 7.36 9.79
CA CYS A 53 8.97 8.14 10.54
C CYS A 53 7.64 8.30 9.78
N ALA A 54 7.70 8.61 8.48
CA ALA A 54 6.51 8.76 7.65
C ALA A 54 5.70 7.47 7.58
N ILE A 55 6.35 6.32 7.38
CA ILE A 55 5.68 5.03 7.22
C ILE A 55 5.12 4.48 8.54
N CYS A 56 5.90 4.54 9.63
CA CYS A 56 5.47 3.96 10.91
C CYS A 56 4.56 4.89 11.70
N PHE A 57 4.87 6.19 11.75
CA PHE A 57 4.20 7.14 12.64
C PHE A 57 3.34 8.17 11.91
N GLY A 58 3.58 8.41 10.62
CA GLY A 58 2.79 9.34 9.81
C GLY A 58 1.38 8.85 9.49
N GLU A 59 0.53 9.75 9.00
CA GLU A 59 -0.80 9.43 8.51
C GLU A 59 -0.73 8.56 7.24
N PRO A 60 -1.73 7.69 6.99
CA PRO A 60 -1.81 6.95 5.73
C PRO A 60 -1.92 7.93 4.56
N PRO A 61 -1.37 7.57 3.38
CA PRO A 61 -1.40 8.45 2.23
C PRO A 61 -2.84 8.64 1.75
N THR A 62 -3.18 9.87 1.41
CA THR A 62 -4.51 10.22 0.93
C THR A 62 -4.58 10.04 -0.58
N LEU A 63 -5.72 9.53 -1.04
CA LEU A 63 -6.05 9.44 -2.46
C LEU A 63 -6.79 10.71 -2.89
N PRO A 64 -6.57 11.21 -4.12
CA PRO A 64 -7.35 12.31 -4.67
C PRO A 64 -8.79 11.87 -4.93
N GLU A 65 -9.74 12.81 -4.90
CA GLU A 65 -11.17 12.56 -5.15
C GLU A 65 -11.46 11.95 -6.52
N SER A 66 -10.51 12.04 -7.47
CA SER A 66 -10.62 11.42 -8.78
C SER A 66 -10.42 9.90 -8.77
N ALA A 67 -9.92 9.32 -7.67
CA ALA A 67 -9.74 7.89 -7.52
C ALA A 67 -11.09 7.17 -7.47
N SER A 68 -11.22 6.07 -8.20
CA SER A 68 -12.44 5.26 -8.13
C SER A 68 -12.58 4.58 -6.77
N GLU A 69 -13.81 4.35 -6.31
CA GLU A 69 -14.07 3.68 -5.03
C GLU A 69 -13.40 2.29 -4.96
N ASN A 70 -13.43 1.54 -6.06
CA ASN A 70 -12.76 0.24 -6.14
C ASN A 70 -11.24 0.36 -5.97
N PHE A 71 -10.62 1.39 -6.56
CA PHE A 71 -9.19 1.61 -6.40
C PHE A 71 -8.85 1.99 -4.96
N SER A 72 -9.60 2.93 -4.37
CA SER A 72 -9.40 3.36 -3.00
C SER A 72 -9.54 2.21 -1.99
N SER A 73 -10.61 1.42 -2.12
CA SER A 73 -10.83 0.22 -1.31
C SER A 73 -9.69 -0.80 -1.45
N PHE A 74 -9.16 -0.99 -2.66
CA PHE A 74 -8.03 -1.89 -2.89
C PHE A 74 -6.75 -1.42 -2.18
N ILE A 75 -6.44 -0.12 -2.28
CA ILE A 75 -5.27 0.47 -1.60
C ILE A 75 -5.43 0.37 -0.08
N GLU A 76 -6.63 0.62 0.46
CA GLU A 76 -6.91 0.46 1.89
C GLU A 76 -6.70 -0.98 2.37
N CYS A 77 -7.06 -1.98 1.57
CA CYS A 77 -6.82 -3.39 1.91
C CYS A 77 -5.31 -3.74 1.94
N CYS A 78 -4.49 -3.05 1.16
CA CYS A 78 -3.05 -3.26 1.08
C CYS A 78 -2.28 -2.50 2.19
N LEU A 79 -2.65 -1.24 2.44
CA LEU A 79 -1.89 -0.29 3.25
C LEU A 79 -2.37 -0.20 4.71
N GLN A 80 -2.61 -1.36 5.34
CA GLN A 80 -2.87 -1.44 6.77
C GLN A 80 -1.55 -1.44 7.55
N LYS A 81 -1.39 -0.56 8.54
CA LYS A 81 -0.18 -0.56 9.40
C LYS A 81 -0.02 -1.88 10.15
N ASP A 82 -1.13 -2.39 10.67
CA ASP A 82 -1.21 -3.73 11.25
C ASP A 82 -1.19 -4.78 10.13
N SER A 83 -0.11 -5.57 10.06
CA SER A 83 0.10 -6.60 9.04
C SER A 83 -1.02 -7.65 9.04
N SER A 84 -1.61 -7.95 10.20
CA SER A 84 -2.66 -8.98 10.32
C SER A 84 -3.99 -8.56 9.71
N LYS A 85 -4.17 -7.26 9.44
CA LYS A 85 -5.36 -6.71 8.79
C LYS A 85 -5.21 -6.57 7.28
N ARG A 86 -3.98 -6.73 6.75
CA ARG A 86 -3.75 -6.71 5.31
C ARG A 86 -4.39 -7.93 4.68
N TRP A 87 -5.01 -7.72 3.53
CA TRP A 87 -5.52 -8.83 2.75
C TRP A 87 -4.36 -9.64 2.15
N SER A 88 -4.51 -10.96 2.13
CA SER A 88 -3.60 -11.85 1.41
C SER A 88 -3.71 -11.66 -0.10
N ALA A 89 -2.70 -12.10 -0.85
CA ALA A 89 -2.72 -12.06 -2.31
C ALA A 89 -3.96 -12.75 -2.89
N THR A 90 -4.36 -13.89 -2.35
CA THR A 90 -5.57 -14.63 -2.78
C THR A 90 -6.84 -13.82 -2.56
N GLN A 91 -6.95 -13.10 -1.43
CA GLN A 91 -8.09 -12.22 -1.17
C GLN A 91 -8.08 -11.02 -2.13
N LEU A 92 -6.92 -10.40 -2.36
CA LEU A 92 -6.80 -9.28 -3.30
C LEU A 92 -7.16 -9.64 -4.74
N LEU A 93 -6.83 -10.87 -5.18
CA LEU A 93 -7.24 -11.36 -6.52
C LEU A 93 -8.76 -11.43 -6.69
N SER A 94 -9.51 -11.56 -5.60
CA SER A 94 -10.98 -11.54 -5.62
C SER A 94 -11.58 -10.13 -5.55
N HIS A 95 -10.77 -9.11 -5.24
CA HIS A 95 -11.24 -7.74 -5.05
C HIS A 95 -11.74 -7.14 -6.38
N PRO A 96 -12.87 -6.40 -6.41
CA PRO A 96 -13.46 -5.84 -7.63
C PRO A 96 -12.50 -5.04 -8.51
N PHE A 97 -11.53 -4.35 -7.91
CA PHE A 97 -10.47 -3.64 -8.64
C PHE A 97 -9.66 -4.55 -9.59
N VAL A 98 -9.44 -5.81 -9.20
CA VAL A 98 -8.66 -6.79 -9.96
C VAL A 98 -9.56 -7.75 -10.73
N SER A 99 -10.69 -8.14 -10.15
CA SER A 99 -11.58 -9.15 -10.74
C SER A 99 -12.55 -8.59 -11.81
N ASN A 100 -12.84 -7.28 -11.80
CA ASN A 100 -13.69 -6.64 -12.81
C ASN A 100 -12.89 -6.00 -13.95
N VAL A 101 -11.67 -6.48 -14.22
CA VAL A 101 -10.94 -6.05 -15.41
C VAL A 101 -11.65 -6.67 -16.62
N GLU A 102 -12.47 -5.89 -17.31
CA GLU A 102 -13.02 -6.28 -18.60
C GLU A 102 -11.86 -6.66 -19.51
N ASP A 103 -11.93 -7.85 -20.12
CA ASP A 103 -10.93 -8.34 -21.05
C ASP A 103 -10.78 -7.32 -22.19
N LEU A 104 -9.69 -6.54 -22.15
CA LEU A 104 -9.31 -5.56 -23.17
C LEU A 104 -9.08 -6.18 -24.57
N ASN A 105 -9.19 -7.51 -24.67
CA ASN A 105 -9.11 -8.30 -25.90
C ASN A 105 -10.49 -8.59 -26.54
N SER A 106 -11.57 -8.00 -26.03
CA SER A 106 -12.93 -8.21 -26.57
C SER A 106 -13.31 -7.27 -27.73
N VAL A 107 -12.34 -6.60 -28.36
CA VAL A 107 -12.55 -5.69 -29.50
C VAL A 107 -11.89 -6.24 -30.77
#